data_AF-A0A1B9TAL7-F1
#
_entry.id   AF-A0A1B9TAL7-F1
#
_cell.length_a   1.000
_cell.length_b   1.000
_cell.length_c   1.000
_cell.angle_alpha   90.00
_cell.angle_beta   90.00
_cell.angle_gamma   90.00
#
_symmetry.space_group_name_H-M   'P 1'
#
loop_
_entity.id
_entity.type
_entity.pdbx_description
1 polymer ?
#
loop_
_entity_poly.entity_id
_entity_poly.type
_entity_poly.pdbx_seq_one_letter_code
_entity_poly.pdbx_strand_id
1 'polypeptide(L)'
;MTTSENSEGMHSRDEILAGEYVLGVLPFEKRREVERRMQDDRVFAQLVHRWESEFSDFNVDYEEQAPSAAILARIEERLFGSKTSNANGSLWSSASFWRWISVATSAAAVAAIVYAAFPEKWQGTAPLVAELSTTDSQVNLLASYDAETGRMHIIPVATGKADEKSLELWLVMDGGKTRSLGVFQPGTNGDLIIPADMRNNISEGTTFAISVEPFGGSPTGQATGPVIAIGTARRQL
;
A
#
# COMPACT_ATOMS: atom_id res chain seq x y z
N MET A 1 -78.40 -5.63 52.32
CA MET A 1 -78.02 -6.56 51.24
C MET A 1 -78.51 -5.96 49.92
N THR A 2 -77.72 -5.08 49.29
CA THR A 2 -78.06 -4.47 47.98
C THR A 2 -76.83 -4.18 47.10
N THR A 3 -75.61 -4.46 47.58
CA THR A 3 -74.38 -4.09 46.87
C THR A 3 -74.01 -5.05 45.73
N SER A 4 -74.37 -6.34 45.84
CA SER A 4 -74.00 -7.36 44.83
C SER A 4 -74.74 -7.17 43.49
N GLU A 5 -76.03 -6.87 43.54
CA GLU A 5 -76.89 -6.68 42.36
C GLU A 5 -76.44 -5.49 41.48
N ASN A 6 -75.95 -4.43 42.12
CA ASN A 6 -75.46 -3.23 41.40
C ASN A 6 -74.07 -3.45 40.79
N SER A 7 -73.24 -4.30 41.40
CA SER A 7 -71.93 -4.70 40.85
C SER A 7 -72.10 -5.54 39.59
N GLU A 8 -72.99 -6.53 39.61
CA GLU A 8 -73.25 -7.43 38.47
C GLU A 8 -73.77 -6.67 37.24
N GLY A 9 -74.70 -5.73 37.41
CA GLY A 9 -75.21 -4.91 36.32
C GLY A 9 -74.19 -3.91 35.75
N MET A 10 -73.18 -3.51 36.53
CA MET A 10 -72.07 -2.68 36.06
C MET A 10 -71.06 -3.50 35.26
N HIS A 11 -70.70 -4.69 35.75
CA HIS A 11 -69.84 -5.63 35.01
C HIS A 11 -70.47 -6.04 33.67
N SER A 12 -71.77 -6.37 33.63
CA SER A 12 -72.44 -6.74 32.37
C SER A 12 -72.46 -5.61 31.34
N ARG A 13 -72.59 -4.35 31.76
CA ARG A 13 -72.53 -3.20 30.83
C ARG A 13 -71.12 -2.94 30.33
N ASP A 14 -70.13 -3.11 31.20
CA ASP A 14 -68.71 -2.97 30.84
C ASP A 14 -68.27 -4.06 29.86
N GLU A 15 -68.78 -5.28 30.01
CA GLU A 15 -68.57 -6.38 29.06
C GLU A 15 -69.09 -6.07 27.67
N ILE A 16 -70.33 -5.56 27.58
CA ILE A 16 -70.93 -5.16 26.30
C ILE A 16 -70.14 -4.01 25.68
N LEU A 17 -69.79 -2.99 26.48
CA LEU A 17 -69.04 -1.83 26.00
C LEU A 17 -67.64 -2.21 25.49
N ALA A 18 -66.96 -3.12 26.17
CA ALA A 18 -65.66 -3.64 25.73
C ALA A 18 -65.79 -4.42 24.41
N GLY A 19 -66.80 -5.28 24.28
CA GLY A 19 -67.07 -6.00 23.02
C GLY A 19 -67.41 -5.06 21.86
N GLU A 20 -68.27 -4.07 22.07
CA GLU A 20 -68.61 -3.06 21.06
C GLU A 20 -67.41 -2.21 20.63
N TYR A 21 -66.50 -1.92 21.57
CA TYR A 21 -65.24 -1.23 21.27
C TYR A 21 -64.35 -2.07 20.35
N VAL A 22 -64.11 -3.34 20.68
CA VAL A 22 -63.24 -4.23 19.89
C VAL A 22 -63.83 -4.51 18.50
N LEU A 23 -65.15 -4.70 18.40
CA LEU A 23 -65.84 -4.84 17.11
C LEU A 23 -65.84 -3.56 16.27
N GLY A 24 -65.42 -2.42 16.83
CA GLY A 24 -65.33 -1.16 16.12
C GLY A 24 -66.69 -0.51 15.82
N VAL A 25 -67.78 -0.95 16.46
CA VAL A 25 -69.14 -0.43 16.22
C VAL A 25 -69.45 0.88 16.96
N LEU A 26 -68.61 1.27 17.91
CA LEU A 26 -68.77 2.52 18.65
C LEU A 26 -68.49 3.78 17.78
N PRO A 27 -69.29 4.86 17.95
CA PRO A 27 -68.97 6.17 17.40
C PRO A 27 -67.63 6.71 17.91
N PHE A 28 -66.98 7.57 17.12
CA PHE A 28 -65.64 8.09 17.42
C PHE A 28 -65.49 8.70 18.83
N GLU A 29 -66.47 9.49 19.27
CA GLU A 29 -66.44 10.13 20.59
C GLU A 29 -66.49 9.11 21.74
N LYS A 30 -67.27 8.04 21.59
CA LYS A 30 -67.35 6.95 22.57
C LYS A 30 -66.09 6.08 22.57
N ARG A 31 -65.48 5.89 21.40
CA ARG A 31 -64.18 5.21 21.30
C ARG A 31 -63.10 5.94 22.09
N ARG A 32 -63.01 7.27 21.98
CA ARG A 32 -62.04 8.06 22.77
C ARG A 32 -62.30 8.00 24.28
N GLU A 33 -63.57 7.91 24.69
CA GLU A 33 -63.95 7.76 26.10
C GLU A 33 -63.45 6.42 26.66
N VAL A 34 -63.65 5.33 25.90
CA VAL A 34 -63.14 3.99 26.21
C VAL A 34 -61.60 3.98 26.28
N GLU A 35 -60.92 4.54 25.26
CA GLU A 35 -59.45 4.63 25.22
C GLU A 35 -58.87 5.36 26.43
N ARG A 36 -59.52 6.48 26.84
CA ARG A 36 -59.11 7.21 28.05
C ARG A 36 -59.35 6.37 29.30
N ARG A 37 -60.51 5.72 29.42
CA ARG A 37 -60.83 4.87 30.57
C ARG A 37 -59.83 3.72 30.72
N MET A 38 -59.40 3.10 29.62
CA MET A 38 -58.41 2.02 29.65
C MET A 38 -57.05 2.44 30.22
N GLN A 39 -56.70 3.73 30.20
CA GLN A 39 -55.46 4.23 30.82
C GLN A 39 -55.52 4.22 32.34
N ASP A 40 -56.71 4.41 32.91
CA ASP A 40 -56.92 4.59 34.35
C ASP A 40 -57.52 3.34 35.03
N ASP A 41 -58.33 2.55 34.30
CA ASP A 41 -59.05 1.37 34.80
C ASP A 41 -58.47 0.08 34.22
N ARG A 42 -57.57 -0.55 34.99
CA ARG A 42 -56.91 -1.81 34.59
C ARG A 42 -57.87 -2.99 34.47
N VAL A 43 -58.95 -3.02 35.26
CA VAL A 43 -59.91 -4.12 35.23
C VAL A 43 -60.69 -4.06 33.92
N PHE A 44 -61.14 -2.86 33.54
CA PHE A 44 -61.79 -2.66 32.26
C PHE A 44 -60.85 -2.90 31.07
N ALA A 45 -59.58 -2.48 31.14
CA ALA A 45 -58.59 -2.79 30.11
C ALA A 45 -58.37 -4.30 29.90
N GLN A 46 -58.45 -5.10 30.96
CA GLN A 46 -58.39 -6.57 30.86
C GLN A 46 -59.62 -7.16 30.15
N LEU A 47 -60.81 -6.60 30.37
CA LEU A 47 -62.01 -7.01 29.63
C LEU A 47 -61.86 -6.75 28.13
N VAL A 48 -61.36 -5.57 27.74
CA VAL A 48 -61.07 -5.24 26.33
C VAL A 48 -60.05 -6.21 25.75
N HIS A 49 -58.95 -6.46 26.45
CA HIS A 49 -57.91 -7.38 25.98
C HIS A 49 -58.41 -8.82 25.79
N ARG A 50 -59.31 -9.28 26.68
CA ARG A 50 -59.95 -10.58 26.52
C ARG A 50 -60.79 -10.64 25.25
N TRP A 51 -61.63 -9.63 25.00
CA TRP A 51 -62.40 -9.54 23.76
C TRP A 51 -61.51 -9.48 22.51
N GLU A 52 -60.39 -8.75 22.56
CA GLU A 52 -59.40 -8.73 21.46
C GLU A 52 -58.83 -10.13 21.18
N SER A 53 -58.48 -10.88 22.25
CA SER A 53 -58.00 -12.25 22.11
C SER A 53 -59.07 -13.18 21.52
N GLU A 54 -60.30 -13.12 22.04
CA GLU A 54 -61.42 -13.97 21.57
C GLU A 54 -61.72 -13.72 20.09
N PHE A 55 -61.72 -12.46 19.64
CA PHE A 55 -61.95 -12.13 18.23
C PHE A 55 -60.72 -12.34 17.33
N SER A 56 -59.50 -12.36 17.88
CA SER A 56 -58.31 -12.61 17.08
C SER A 56 -58.31 -14.01 16.46
N ASP A 57 -58.91 -15.00 17.13
CA ASP A 57 -59.03 -16.37 16.63
C ASP A 57 -59.88 -16.44 15.35
N PHE A 58 -60.84 -15.53 15.15
CA PHE A 58 -61.63 -15.47 13.93
C PHE A 58 -60.83 -15.05 12.70
N ASN A 59 -59.65 -14.44 12.88
CA ASN A 59 -58.78 -14.09 11.75
C ASN A 59 -58.07 -15.31 11.14
N VAL A 60 -58.04 -16.46 11.81
CA VAL A 60 -57.33 -17.67 11.34
C VAL A 60 -57.91 -18.23 10.04
N ASP A 61 -59.22 -18.07 9.83
CA ASP A 61 -59.91 -18.58 8.64
C ASP A 61 -59.72 -17.70 7.39
N TYR A 62 -59.07 -16.54 7.53
CA TYR A 62 -58.81 -15.61 6.42
C TYR A 62 -57.39 -15.78 5.89
N GLU A 63 -57.25 -15.80 4.56
CA GLU A 63 -55.94 -15.82 3.91
C GLU A 63 -55.19 -14.50 4.16
N GLU A 64 -53.88 -14.60 4.40
CA GLU A 64 -53.03 -13.43 4.54
C GLU A 64 -52.92 -12.67 3.21
N GLN A 65 -53.35 -11.41 3.20
CA GLN A 65 -53.23 -10.53 2.05
C GLN A 65 -52.19 -9.45 2.32
N ALA A 66 -51.04 -9.55 1.66
CA ALA A 66 -50.00 -8.53 1.79
C ALA A 66 -50.47 -7.18 1.21
N PRO A 67 -50.25 -6.06 1.91
CA PRO A 67 -50.50 -4.73 1.34
C PRO A 67 -49.56 -4.46 0.17
N SER A 68 -49.91 -3.52 -0.70
CA SER A 68 -49.00 -3.12 -1.77
C SER A 68 -47.70 -2.55 -1.17
N ALA A 69 -46.56 -2.89 -1.77
CA ALA A 69 -45.25 -2.45 -1.29
C ALA A 69 -45.15 -0.91 -1.18
N ALA A 70 -45.85 -0.18 -2.07
CA ALA A 70 -45.90 1.28 -2.04
C ALA A 70 -46.64 1.84 -0.82
N ILE A 71 -47.74 1.19 -0.39
CA ILE A 71 -48.48 1.61 0.81
C ILE A 71 -47.64 1.35 2.06
N LEU A 72 -47.04 0.16 2.15
CA LEU A 72 -46.18 -0.19 3.29
C LEU A 72 -45.01 0.79 3.39
N ALA A 73 -44.29 1.06 2.30
CA ALA A 73 -43.19 2.01 2.27
C ALA A 73 -43.62 3.42 2.73
N ARG A 74 -44.80 3.88 2.32
CA ARG A 74 -45.34 5.18 2.73
C ARG A 74 -45.68 5.25 4.22
N ILE A 75 -46.17 4.14 4.79
CA ILE A 75 -46.44 4.03 6.22
C ILE A 75 -45.12 4.05 7.00
N GLU A 76 -44.14 3.25 6.57
CA GLU A 76 -42.82 3.21 7.21
C GLU A 76 -42.13 4.57 7.18
N GLU A 77 -42.19 5.29 6.06
CA GLU A 77 -41.63 6.63 5.96
C GLU A 77 -42.33 7.62 6.90
N ARG A 78 -43.66 7.55 7.04
CA ARG A 78 -44.39 8.47 7.94
C ARG A 78 -44.12 8.19 9.42
N LEU A 79 -43.96 6.92 9.78
CA LEU A 79 -43.76 6.51 11.18
C LEU A 79 -42.30 6.62 11.62
N PHE A 80 -41.37 6.25 10.74
CA PHE A 80 -39.96 6.10 11.10
C PHE A 80 -39.05 7.10 10.38
N GLY A 81 -39.62 7.96 9.52
CA GLY A 81 -38.87 8.84 8.63
C GLY A 81 -38.31 8.11 7.41
N SER A 82 -37.92 8.85 6.38
CA SER A 82 -37.17 8.28 5.26
C SER A 82 -35.86 7.73 5.83
N LYS A 83 -35.62 6.43 5.72
CA LYS A 83 -34.25 5.90 5.82
C LYS A 83 -33.49 6.42 4.62
N THR A 84 -33.05 7.69 4.68
CA THR A 84 -31.99 8.17 3.81
C THR A 84 -30.81 7.28 4.15
N SER A 85 -30.60 6.23 3.36
CA SER A 85 -29.31 5.59 3.28
C SER A 85 -28.39 6.73 2.86
N ASN A 86 -27.69 7.34 3.82
CA ASN A 86 -26.60 8.23 3.51
C ASN A 86 -25.71 7.41 2.58
N ALA A 87 -25.70 7.75 1.29
CA ALA A 87 -24.83 7.08 0.32
C ALA A 87 -23.36 7.22 0.78
N ASN A 88 -23.06 8.30 1.50
CA ASN A 88 -21.78 8.55 2.19
C ASN A 88 -21.60 7.74 3.48
N GLY A 89 -22.68 7.20 4.07
CA GLY A 89 -22.64 6.33 5.24
C GLY A 89 -22.44 4.86 4.90
N SER A 90 -22.82 4.42 3.69
CA SER A 90 -22.81 2.99 3.30
C SER A 90 -21.41 2.36 3.30
N LEU A 91 -20.40 3.05 2.76
CA LEU A 91 -19.03 2.52 2.75
C LEU A 91 -18.39 2.59 4.15
N TRP A 92 -18.63 3.69 4.88
CA TRP A 92 -18.10 3.90 6.23
C TRP A 92 -18.75 2.98 7.27
N SER A 93 -20.02 2.62 7.10
CA SER A 93 -20.74 1.67 7.96
C SER A 93 -20.61 0.21 7.51
N SER A 94 -19.92 -0.06 6.40
CA SER A 94 -19.76 -1.42 5.88
C SER A 94 -18.62 -2.14 6.59
N ALA A 95 -18.95 -3.10 7.43
CA ALA A 95 -17.97 -3.99 8.05
C ALA A 95 -17.16 -4.78 7.00
N SER A 96 -17.78 -5.14 5.88
CA SER A 96 -17.10 -5.84 4.78
C SER A 96 -16.03 -4.96 4.12
N PHE A 97 -16.31 -3.66 3.95
CA PHE A 97 -15.33 -2.70 3.44
C PHE A 97 -14.11 -2.59 4.37
N TRP A 98 -14.35 -2.41 5.68
CA TRP A 98 -13.28 -2.36 6.69
C TRP A 98 -12.51 -3.69 6.83
N ARG A 99 -13.16 -4.83 6.60
CA ARG A 99 -12.47 -6.13 6.56
C ARG A 99 -11.49 -6.21 5.40
N TRP A 100 -11.92 -5.82 4.19
CA TRP A 100 -11.05 -5.81 3.02
C TRP A 100 -9.91 -4.81 3.15
N ILE A 101 -10.16 -3.63 3.73
CA ILE A 101 -9.09 -2.65 3.97
C ILE A 101 -8.06 -3.20 4.97
N SER A 102 -8.51 -3.87 6.04
CA SER A 102 -7.61 -4.47 7.02
C SER A 102 -6.75 -5.59 6.42
N VAL A 103 -7.34 -6.41 5.55
CA VAL A 103 -6.63 -7.45 4.81
C VAL A 103 -5.60 -6.84 3.86
N ALA A 104 -5.99 -5.80 3.10
CA ALA A 104 -5.09 -5.11 2.18
C ALA A 104 -3.91 -4.45 2.91
N THR A 105 -4.17 -3.75 4.03
CA THR A 105 -3.12 -3.14 4.86
C THR A 105 -2.21 -4.18 5.48
N SER A 106 -2.75 -5.31 5.95
CA SER A 106 -1.94 -6.41 6.51
C SER A 106 -1.06 -7.05 5.44
N ALA A 107 -1.60 -7.31 4.24
CA ALA A 107 -0.84 -7.83 3.12
C ALA A 107 0.28 -6.86 2.69
N ALA A 108 0.00 -5.55 2.65
CA ALA A 108 1.00 -4.54 2.36
C ALA A 108 2.08 -4.46 3.45
N ALA A 109 1.71 -4.56 4.74
CA ALA A 109 2.66 -4.59 5.84
C ALA A 109 3.56 -5.83 5.79
N VAL A 110 2.99 -7.01 5.50
CA VAL A 110 3.77 -8.24 5.29
C VAL A 110 4.69 -8.08 4.09
N ALA A 111 4.21 -7.54 2.97
CA ALA A 111 5.04 -7.29 1.79
C ALA A 111 6.19 -6.31 2.09
N ALA A 112 5.94 -5.25 2.86
CA ALA A 112 6.95 -4.30 3.30
C ALA A 112 7.98 -4.94 4.24
N ILE A 113 7.54 -5.79 5.18
CA ILE A 113 8.43 -6.55 6.06
C ILE A 113 9.28 -7.53 5.26
N VAL A 114 8.69 -8.26 4.31
CA VAL A 114 9.40 -9.17 3.40
C VAL A 114 10.42 -8.38 2.58
N TYR A 115 10.03 -7.26 1.97
CA TYR A 115 10.93 -6.40 1.22
C TYR A 115 12.11 -5.89 2.06
N ALA A 116 11.85 -5.48 3.32
CA ALA A 116 12.91 -5.04 4.23
C ALA A 116 13.77 -6.20 4.77
N ALA A 117 13.21 -7.39 4.93
CA ALA A 117 13.88 -8.59 5.45
C ALA A 117 14.71 -9.32 4.39
N PHE A 118 14.39 -9.12 3.11
CA PHE A 118 15.21 -9.50 1.97
C PHE A 118 15.81 -8.25 1.36
N PRO A 119 16.81 -7.61 2.00
CA PRO A 119 17.62 -6.64 1.29
C PRO A 119 18.17 -7.39 0.09
N GLU A 120 17.72 -6.97 -1.10
CA GLU A 120 18.35 -7.36 -2.34
C GLU A 120 19.81 -6.99 -2.12
N LYS A 121 20.65 -8.01 -1.90
CA LYS A 121 22.08 -7.81 -1.89
C LYS A 121 22.38 -7.48 -3.33
N TRP A 122 22.23 -6.21 -3.69
CA TRP A 122 23.01 -5.60 -4.73
C TRP A 122 24.44 -5.81 -4.27
N GLN A 123 24.96 -6.98 -4.58
CA GLN A 123 26.38 -7.22 -4.76
C GLN A 123 26.72 -6.41 -6.00
N GLY A 124 26.68 -5.08 -5.87
CA GLY A 124 27.55 -4.22 -6.66
C GLY A 124 28.92 -4.83 -6.44
N THR A 125 29.49 -5.36 -7.52
CA THR A 125 30.79 -6.01 -7.49
C THR A 125 31.72 -5.05 -6.76
N ALA A 126 32.18 -5.43 -5.57
CA ALA A 126 33.02 -4.57 -4.75
C ALA A 126 34.15 -4.04 -5.65
N PRO A 127 34.32 -2.71 -5.77
CA PRO A 127 35.19 -2.14 -6.77
C PRO A 127 36.58 -2.74 -6.65
N LEU A 128 37.19 -3.11 -7.78
CA LEU A 128 38.56 -3.60 -7.76
C LEU A 128 39.48 -2.38 -7.60
N VAL A 129 40.31 -2.39 -6.56
CA VAL A 129 41.23 -1.29 -6.24
C VAL A 129 42.66 -1.78 -6.42
N ALA A 130 43.27 -1.42 -7.54
CA ALA A 130 44.69 -1.66 -7.78
C ALA A 130 45.51 -0.53 -7.13
N GLU A 131 46.42 -0.89 -6.23
CA GLU A 131 47.40 0.05 -5.68
C GLU A 131 48.68 -0.10 -6.51
N LEU A 132 49.01 0.93 -7.28
CA LEU A 132 50.17 0.94 -8.17
C LEU A 132 51.34 1.61 -7.42
N SER A 133 52.43 0.88 -7.18
CA SER A 133 53.66 1.44 -6.56
C SER A 133 54.75 1.61 -7.61
N THR A 134 55.37 2.80 -7.63
CA THR A 134 56.54 3.12 -8.48
C THR A 134 57.85 2.95 -7.70
N THR A 135 58.90 2.48 -8.40
CA THR A 135 60.25 2.28 -7.84
C THR A 135 61.04 3.58 -7.71
N ASP A 136 60.53 4.71 -8.20
CA ASP A 136 61.23 5.99 -8.04
C ASP A 136 60.23 7.13 -7.85
N SER A 137 60.26 7.71 -6.66
CA SER A 137 59.58 8.96 -6.25
C SER A 137 58.05 8.92 -5.98
N GLN A 138 57.73 8.90 -4.68
CA GLN A 138 56.49 9.25 -3.97
C GLN A 138 55.29 9.78 -4.78
N VAL A 139 54.47 8.89 -5.37
CA VAL A 139 53.03 9.13 -5.57
C VAL A 139 52.30 7.79 -5.52
N ASN A 140 51.41 7.59 -4.55
CA ASN A 140 50.45 6.49 -4.58
C ASN A 140 49.25 6.92 -5.44
N LEU A 141 49.09 6.29 -6.61
CA LEU A 141 47.93 6.47 -7.47
C LEU A 141 46.84 5.48 -7.04
N LEU A 142 45.68 5.99 -6.64
CA LEU A 142 44.50 5.18 -6.37
C LEU A 142 43.65 5.13 -7.64
N ALA A 143 43.56 3.94 -8.24
CA ALA A 143 42.68 3.67 -9.37
C ALA A 143 41.50 2.79 -8.91
N SER A 144 40.28 3.25 -9.17
CA SER A 144 39.07 2.48 -8.88
C SER A 144 38.35 2.15 -10.18
N TYR A 145 38.05 0.85 -10.37
CA TYR A 145 37.28 0.35 -11.50
C TYR A 145 35.89 -0.10 -11.07
N ASP A 146 34.86 0.46 -11.70
CA ASP A 146 33.47 0.01 -11.61
C ASP A 146 33.15 -0.90 -12.81
N ALA A 147 32.95 -2.18 -12.54
CA ALA A 147 32.67 -3.19 -13.56
C ALA A 147 31.28 -3.05 -14.22
N GLU A 148 30.32 -2.44 -13.53
CA GLU A 148 28.94 -2.29 -14.02
C GLU A 148 28.87 -1.15 -15.04
N THR A 149 29.45 0.00 -14.70
CA THR A 149 29.46 1.17 -15.60
C THR A 149 30.66 1.14 -16.56
N GLY A 150 31.69 0.36 -16.25
CA GLY A 150 32.99 0.33 -16.95
C GLY A 150 33.78 1.62 -16.80
N ARG A 151 33.48 2.41 -15.77
CA ARG A 151 34.21 3.63 -15.46
C ARG A 151 35.48 3.30 -14.70
N MET A 152 36.58 3.85 -15.19
CA MET A 152 37.85 3.88 -14.50
C MET A 152 38.08 5.32 -14.01
N HIS A 153 38.27 5.47 -12.70
CA HIS A 153 38.60 6.77 -12.09
C HIS A 153 40.04 6.73 -11.58
N ILE A 154 40.86 7.68 -12.04
CA ILE A 154 42.26 7.82 -11.63
C ILE A 154 42.48 9.29 -11.27
N ILE A 155 42.95 9.58 -10.06
CA ILE A 155 43.31 10.96 -9.69
C ILE A 155 44.67 11.28 -10.33
N PRO A 156 44.77 12.17 -11.32
CA PRO A 156 46.04 12.50 -11.94
C PRO A 156 46.83 13.43 -11.02
N VAL A 157 48.09 13.11 -10.74
CA VAL A 157 49.03 14.13 -10.24
C VAL A 157 49.51 14.91 -11.45
N ALA A 158 48.93 16.09 -11.65
CA ALA A 158 49.36 17.03 -12.68
C ALA A 158 50.80 17.47 -12.39
N THR A 159 51.76 16.93 -13.15
CA THR A 159 53.04 17.61 -13.36
C THR A 159 52.86 18.59 -14.51
N GLY A 160 53.21 19.85 -14.27
CA GLY A 160 52.84 20.97 -15.11
C GLY A 160 53.45 20.99 -16.51
N LYS A 161 52.95 21.99 -17.25
CA LYS A 161 53.14 22.36 -18.66
C LYS A 161 52.49 21.43 -19.68
N ALA A 162 51.58 22.06 -20.45
CA ALA A 162 50.89 21.53 -21.61
C ALA A 162 51.84 21.33 -22.80
N ASP A 163 52.91 20.57 -22.60
CA ASP A 163 53.61 20.00 -23.73
C ASP A 163 52.74 18.82 -24.16
N GLU A 164 52.04 18.98 -25.29
CA GLU A 164 51.12 18.08 -26.01
C GLU A 164 51.34 16.56 -25.79
N LYS A 165 51.07 16.05 -24.58
CA LYS A 165 51.20 14.66 -24.18
C LYS A 165 49.90 14.19 -23.54
N SER A 166 49.56 12.93 -23.77
CA SER A 166 48.34 12.32 -23.26
C SER A 166 48.70 11.12 -22.39
N LEU A 167 47.95 10.91 -21.32
CA LEU A 167 48.06 9.68 -20.54
C LEU A 167 47.22 8.60 -21.20
N GLU A 168 47.76 7.40 -21.32
CA GLU A 168 47.04 6.27 -21.89
C GLU A 168 47.04 5.09 -20.92
N LEU A 169 45.87 4.47 -20.76
CA LEU A 169 45.67 3.29 -19.94
C LEU A 169 45.83 2.04 -20.79
N TRP A 170 46.57 1.07 -20.26
CA TRP A 170 46.88 -0.18 -20.94
C TRP A 170 46.45 -1.38 -20.13
N LEU A 171 45.93 -2.39 -20.83
CA LEU A 171 45.87 -3.77 -20.36
C LEU A 171 47.20 -4.46 -20.66
N VAL A 172 47.88 -4.95 -19.64
CA VAL A 172 49.13 -5.72 -19.79
C VAL A 172 48.78 -7.20 -19.90
N MET A 173 49.12 -7.82 -21.03
CA MET A 173 48.91 -9.24 -21.31
C MET A 173 50.19 -10.04 -21.06
N ASP A 174 50.04 -11.37 -21.00
CA ASP A 174 51.18 -12.28 -20.90
C ASP A 174 52.22 -12.04 -21.99
N GLY A 175 53.49 -12.01 -21.59
CA GLY A 175 54.61 -11.67 -22.48
C GLY A 175 54.83 -10.17 -22.67
N GLY A 176 54.20 -9.31 -21.86
CA GLY A 176 54.49 -7.86 -21.79
C GLY A 176 53.86 -7.03 -22.91
N LYS A 177 53.00 -7.62 -23.74
CA LYS A 177 52.25 -6.90 -24.77
C LYS A 177 51.15 -6.07 -24.13
N THR A 178 51.00 -4.83 -24.55
CA THR A 178 49.98 -3.91 -24.04
C THR A 178 48.86 -3.72 -25.05
N ARG A 179 47.62 -3.61 -24.57
CA ARG A 179 46.46 -3.20 -25.38
C ARG A 179 45.85 -1.94 -24.79
N SER A 180 45.61 -0.93 -25.63
CA SER A 180 45.03 0.34 -25.18
C SER A 180 43.60 0.12 -24.66
N LEU A 181 43.32 0.66 -23.48
CA LEU A 181 41.98 0.76 -22.88
C LEU A 181 41.40 2.16 -23.03
N GLY A 182 42.22 3.13 -23.43
CA GLY A 182 41.80 4.49 -23.76
C GLY A 182 42.75 5.56 -23.23
N VAL A 183 42.56 6.77 -23.76
CA VAL A 183 43.40 7.95 -23.51
C VAL A 183 42.66 8.93 -22.62
N PHE A 184 43.32 9.43 -21.57
CA PHE A 184 42.77 10.46 -20.69
C PHE A 184 42.79 11.82 -21.41
N GLN A 185 41.65 12.53 -21.37
CA GLN A 185 41.56 13.87 -21.94
C GLN A 185 42.22 14.91 -21.01
N PRO A 186 42.98 15.88 -21.55
CA PRO A 186 43.50 16.98 -20.75
C PRO A 186 42.36 17.77 -20.08
N GLY A 187 42.48 18.02 -18.77
CA GLY A 187 41.54 18.87 -18.02
C GLY A 187 40.27 18.17 -17.51
N THR A 188 40.08 16.86 -17.74
CA THR A 188 39.05 16.07 -17.07
C THR A 188 39.56 15.50 -15.75
N ASN A 189 38.65 15.15 -14.82
CA ASN A 189 38.97 14.60 -13.50
C ASN A 189 39.55 13.15 -13.55
N GLY A 190 40.28 12.80 -14.61
CA GLY A 190 40.88 11.48 -14.78
C GLY A 190 39.86 10.34 -14.92
N ASP A 191 38.68 10.66 -15.44
CA ASP A 191 37.66 9.68 -15.81
C ASP A 191 37.93 9.13 -17.22
N LEU A 192 37.96 7.79 -17.32
CA LEU A 192 38.02 7.07 -18.60
C LEU A 192 36.92 6.01 -18.63
N ILE A 193 36.18 5.95 -19.74
CA ILE A 193 35.19 4.89 -19.98
C ILE A 193 35.86 3.80 -20.80
N ILE A 194 35.95 2.60 -20.22
CA ILE A 194 36.53 1.45 -20.92
C ILE A 194 35.50 0.90 -21.92
N PRO A 195 35.89 0.69 -23.20
CA PRO A 195 35.03 0.09 -24.23
C PRO A 195 34.44 -1.25 -23.80
N ALA A 196 33.16 -1.47 -24.11
CA ALA A 196 32.39 -2.61 -23.61
C ALA A 196 32.97 -3.98 -24.00
N ASP A 197 33.55 -4.07 -25.20
CA ASP A 197 34.21 -5.27 -25.72
C ASP A 197 35.48 -5.65 -24.95
N MET A 198 36.11 -4.70 -24.26
CA MET A 198 37.34 -4.94 -23.49
C MET A 198 37.09 -5.26 -22.03
N ARG A 199 35.90 -4.96 -21.49
CA ARG A 199 35.54 -5.19 -20.07
C ARG A 199 35.65 -6.66 -19.67
N ASN A 200 35.31 -7.58 -20.57
CA ASN A 200 35.40 -9.03 -20.31
C ASN A 200 36.83 -9.53 -20.11
N ASN A 201 37.85 -8.74 -20.47
CA ASN A 201 39.27 -9.06 -20.26
C ASN A 201 39.82 -8.50 -18.94
N ILE A 202 38.97 -7.84 -18.14
CA ILE A 202 39.32 -7.26 -16.85
C ILE A 202 38.74 -8.14 -15.75
N SER A 203 39.63 -8.79 -15.00
CA SER A 203 39.29 -9.65 -13.88
C SER A 203 40.29 -9.46 -12.73
N GLU A 204 40.05 -10.13 -11.61
CA GLU A 204 41.01 -10.15 -10.51
C GLU A 204 42.34 -10.76 -10.99
N GLY A 205 43.45 -10.07 -10.74
CA GLY A 205 44.77 -10.42 -11.26
C GLY A 205 45.16 -9.72 -12.57
N THR A 206 44.23 -9.00 -13.23
CA THR A 206 44.55 -8.21 -14.42
C THR A 206 45.56 -7.10 -14.09
N THR A 207 46.62 -7.00 -14.89
CA THR A 207 47.63 -5.94 -14.73
C THR A 207 47.34 -4.77 -15.65
N PHE A 208 47.36 -3.56 -15.08
CA PHE A 208 47.22 -2.30 -15.79
C PHE A 208 48.53 -1.52 -15.77
N ALA A 209 48.75 -0.73 -16.81
CA ALA A 209 49.84 0.22 -16.89
C ALA A 209 49.35 1.59 -17.40
N ILE A 210 50.03 2.66 -16.99
CA ILE A 210 49.79 4.03 -17.49
C ILE A 210 51.11 4.54 -18.06
N SER A 211 51.09 5.02 -19.30
CA SER A 211 52.24 5.66 -19.93
C SER A 211 51.95 7.10 -20.35
N VAL A 212 53.01 7.87 -20.57
CA VAL A 212 52.97 9.23 -21.13
C VAL A 212 53.21 9.16 -22.63
N GLU A 213 52.15 9.28 -23.42
CA GLU A 213 52.16 9.14 -24.87
C GLU A 213 52.13 10.51 -25.59
N PRO A 214 52.40 10.57 -26.91
CA PRO A 214 52.11 11.76 -27.72
C PRO A 214 50.64 12.22 -27.61
N PHE A 215 50.37 13.45 -28.00
CA PHE A 215 48.99 13.96 -28.01
C PHE A 215 48.07 13.07 -28.84
N GLY A 216 46.98 12.61 -28.21
CA GLY A 216 46.03 11.66 -28.80
C GLY A 216 46.34 10.18 -28.54
N GLY A 217 47.44 9.87 -27.85
CA GLY A 217 47.84 8.50 -27.48
C GLY A 217 48.94 7.91 -28.37
N SER A 218 49.20 6.63 -28.20
CA SER A 218 50.20 5.88 -28.94
C SER A 218 49.79 5.67 -30.40
N PRO A 219 50.69 5.92 -31.37
CA PRO A 219 50.41 5.68 -32.78
C PRO A 219 50.48 4.20 -33.17
N THR A 220 50.97 3.32 -32.29
CA THR A 220 51.25 1.91 -32.60
C THR A 220 50.29 0.92 -31.96
N GLY A 221 49.39 1.40 -31.08
CA GLY A 221 48.53 0.53 -30.28
C GLY A 221 49.27 -0.27 -29.19
N GLN A 222 50.54 0.03 -28.94
CA GLN A 222 51.34 -0.44 -27.81
C GLN A 222 51.93 0.77 -27.06
N ALA A 223 52.29 0.61 -25.78
CA ALA A 223 52.93 1.69 -25.03
C ALA A 223 54.25 2.11 -25.72
N THR A 224 54.36 3.39 -26.13
CA THR A 224 55.58 3.94 -26.74
C THR A 224 56.32 4.91 -25.81
N GLY A 225 55.62 5.46 -24.83
CA GLY A 225 56.17 6.36 -23.83
C GLY A 225 56.64 5.67 -22.54
N PRO A 226 57.26 6.43 -21.62
CA PRO A 226 57.62 5.92 -20.30
C PRO A 226 56.37 5.51 -19.52
N VAL A 227 56.40 4.32 -18.94
CA VAL A 227 55.36 3.83 -18.03
C VAL A 227 55.58 4.45 -16.66
N ILE A 228 54.58 5.18 -16.18
CA ILE A 228 54.63 5.93 -14.91
C ILE A 228 53.90 5.22 -13.76
N ALA A 229 53.05 4.24 -14.07
CA ALA A 229 52.33 3.45 -13.07
C ALA A 229 52.05 2.04 -13.59
N ILE A 230 52.20 1.03 -12.73
CA ILE A 230 51.80 -0.37 -12.97
C ILE A 230 51.13 -0.96 -11.72
N GLY A 231 50.07 -1.74 -11.89
CA GLY A 231 49.43 -2.40 -10.77
C GLY A 231 48.33 -3.36 -11.17
N THR A 232 47.94 -4.18 -10.20
CA THR A 232 47.13 -5.36 -10.43
C THR A 232 45.77 -5.21 -9.77
N ALA A 233 44.72 -5.51 -10.53
CA ALA A 233 43.34 -5.46 -10.06
C ALA A 233 43.12 -6.51 -8.95
N ARG A 234 42.69 -6.06 -7.78
CA ARG A 234 42.30 -6.91 -6.65
C ARG A 234 40.91 -6.53 -6.18
N ARG A 235 40.10 -7.50 -5.72
CA ARG A 235 38.77 -7.22 -5.15
C ARG A 235 38.92 -6.46 -3.84
N GLN A 236 38.23 -5.34 -3.69
CA GLN A 236 38.16 -4.67 -2.39
C GLN A 236 37.28 -5.52 -1.46
N LEU A 237 37.84 -5.90 -0.31
CA LEU A 237 37.17 -6.68 0.74
C LEU A 237 36.28 -5.78 1.61
#